data_AF-A0A382YRK6-F1
#
_entry.id   AF-A0A382YRK6-F1
#
_cell.length_a   1.000
_cell.length_b   1.000
_cell.length_c   1.000
_cell.angle_alpha   90.00
_cell.angle_beta   90.00
_cell.angle_gamma   90.00
#
_symmetry.space_group_name_H-M   'P 1'
#
loop_
_entity.id
_entity.type
_entity.pdbx_description
1 polymer ?
#
loop_
_entity_poly.entity_id
_entity_poly.type
_entity_poly.pdbx_seq_one_letter_code
_entity_poly.pdbx_strand_id
1 'polypeptide(L)'
;MKGTPDAPQCGFSMAISNMLKILEVNFKGINVLENEELRQGIKAFSDWPTIPQLYLKGEFLGGSDIVKEMYESGELQKKLSEKSINYTKK
;
A
#
# COMPACT_ATOMS: atom_id res chain seq x y z
N MET A 1 -3.23 -2.66 5.89
CA MET A 1 -2.19 -1.94 6.68
C MET A 1 -2.45 -2.15 8.17
N LYS A 2 -1.47 -1.84 9.04
CA LYS A 2 -1.63 -1.92 10.49
C LYS A 2 -1.97 -0.53 11.05
N GLY A 3 -3.23 -0.34 11.45
CA GLY A 3 -3.79 0.97 11.79
C GLY A 3 -4.46 1.64 10.60
N THR A 4 -4.65 2.96 10.69
CA THR A 4 -5.29 3.80 9.67
C THR A 4 -4.26 4.70 8.97
N PRO A 5 -4.55 5.25 7.79
CA PRO A 5 -3.63 6.18 7.12
C PRO A 5 -3.40 7.48 7.90
N ASP A 6 -4.30 7.85 8.81
CA ASP A 6 -4.16 8.96 9.75
C ASP A 6 -3.40 8.55 11.03
N ALA A 7 -3.61 7.34 11.54
CA ALA A 7 -2.95 6.81 12.72
C ALA A 7 -2.30 5.44 12.43
N PRO A 8 -1.15 5.41 11.72
CA PRO A 8 -0.45 4.17 11.45
C PRO A 8 0.16 3.61 12.74
N GLN A 9 -0.09 2.33 13.03
CA GLN A 9 0.40 1.63 14.23
C GLN A 9 1.70 0.86 13.95
N CYS A 10 2.33 1.07 12.79
CA CYS A 10 3.53 0.35 12.35
C CYS A 10 4.35 1.21 11.38
N GLY A 11 5.66 1.28 11.59
CA GLY A 11 6.57 2.09 10.76
C GLY A 11 6.49 1.78 9.26
N PHE A 12 6.32 0.51 8.89
CA PHE A 12 6.13 0.11 7.49
C PHE A 12 4.80 0.63 6.90
N SER A 13 3.72 0.61 7.68
CA SER A 13 2.43 1.16 7.25
C SER A 13 2.49 2.69 7.13
N MET A 14 3.25 3.35 8.01
CA MET A 14 3.52 4.78 7.96
C MET A 14 4.30 5.15 6.69
N ALA A 15 5.34 4.38 6.34
CA ALA A 15 6.15 4.63 5.15
C ALA A 15 5.31 4.61 3.86
N ILE A 16 4.50 3.57 3.65
CA ILE A 16 3.59 3.51 2.48
C ILE A 16 2.58 4.66 2.52
N SER A 17 1.92 4.89 3.65
CA SER A 17 0.88 5.92 3.74
C SER A 17 1.45 7.31 3.44
N ASN A 18 2.65 7.61 3.95
CA ASN A 18 3.31 8.89 3.71
C ASN A 18 3.71 9.05 2.24
N MET A 19 4.24 7.99 1.61
CA MET A 19 4.59 8.00 0.19
C MET A 19 3.38 8.22 -0.71
N LEU A 20 2.26 7.53 -0.45
CA LEU A 20 1.02 7.73 -1.19
C LEU A 20 0.45 9.15 -0.97
N LYS A 21 0.58 9.72 0.24
CA LYS A 21 0.23 11.11 0.53
C LYS A 21 1.12 12.10 -0.23
N ILE A 22 2.43 11.86 -0.31
CA ILE A 22 3.38 12.69 -1.08
C ILE A 22 3.03 12.67 -2.57
N LEU A 23 2.65 11.51 -3.09
CA LEU A 23 2.16 11.36 -4.46
C LEU A 23 0.74 11.90 -4.67
N GLU A 24 0.09 12.42 -3.63
CA GLU A 24 -1.31 12.88 -3.63
C GLU A 24 -2.29 11.87 -4.24
N VAL A 25 -1.98 10.58 -4.08
CA VAL A 25 -2.84 9.50 -4.56
C VAL A 25 -4.02 9.35 -3.62
N ASN A 26 -5.22 9.21 -4.17
CA ASN A 26 -6.37 8.82 -3.36
C ASN A 26 -6.28 7.31 -3.05
N PHE A 27 -6.08 6.96 -1.79
CA PHE A 27 -5.97 5.56 -1.36
C PHE A 27 -6.84 5.30 -0.13
N LYS A 28 -7.29 4.05 -0.01
CA LYS A 28 -8.04 3.57 1.14
C LYS A 28 -7.15 2.68 1.99
N GLY A 29 -6.98 3.05 3.26
CA GLY A 29 -6.30 2.20 4.23
C GLY A 29 -7.29 1.24 4.89
N ILE A 30 -7.06 -0.06 4.73
CA ILE A 30 -7.82 -1.10 5.45
C ILE A 30 -7.01 -1.53 6.68
N ASN A 31 -7.58 -1.35 7.86
CA ASN A 31 -6.96 -1.73 9.11
C ASN A 31 -7.21 -3.21 9.40
N VAL A 32 -6.16 -4.02 9.24
CA VAL A 32 -6.23 -5.47 9.50
C VAL A 32 -6.08 -5.81 10.99
N LEU A 33 -5.79 -4.83 11.86
CA LEU A 33 -5.71 -5.07 13.30
C LEU A 33 -7.09 -5.14 13.95
N GLU A 34 -8.09 -4.51 13.35
CA GLU A 34 -9.47 -4.51 13.86
C GLU A 34 -10.21 -5.81 13.59
N ASN A 35 -9.70 -6.65 12.68
CA ASN A 35 -10.35 -7.88 12.31
C ASN A 35 -9.31 -8.96 11.97
N GLU A 36 -9.27 -10.01 12.80
CA GLU A 36 -8.31 -11.09 12.68
C GLU A 36 -8.58 -11.98 11.45
N GLU A 37 -9.84 -12.14 11.06
CA GLU A 37 -10.20 -12.86 9.83
C GLU A 37 -9.68 -12.14 8.59
N LEU A 38 -9.80 -10.80 8.54
CA LEU A 38 -9.18 -9.99 7.47
C LEU A 38 -7.66 -10.14 7.46
N ARG A 39 -7.03 -10.18 8.64
CA ARG A 39 -5.58 -10.34 8.76
C ARG A 39 -5.08 -11.68 8.23
N GLN A 40 -5.80 -12.77 8.49
CA GLN A 40 -5.43 -14.10 7.99
C GLN A 40 -5.85 -14.25 6.52
N GLY A 41 -7.05 -13.82 6.17
CA GLY A 41 -7.61 -13.89 4.83
C GLY A 41 -6.77 -13.13 3.80
N ILE A 42 -6.28 -11.93 4.13
CA ILE A 42 -5.45 -11.17 3.18
C ILE A 42 -4.11 -11.86 2.91
N LYS A 43 -3.49 -12.49 3.91
CA LYS A 43 -2.23 -13.21 3.74
C LYS A 43 -2.38 -14.42 2.85
N ALA A 44 -3.48 -15.17 3.02
CA ALA A 44 -3.80 -16.32 2.18
C ALA A 44 -4.19 -15.89 0.76
N PHE A 45 -4.93 -14.80 0.62
CA PHE A 45 -5.34 -14.26 -0.67
C PHE A 45 -4.16 -13.73 -1.49
N SER A 46 -3.23 -13.05 -0.83
CA SER A 46 -2.05 -12.47 -1.47
C SER A 46 -0.90 -13.45 -1.66
N ASP A 47 -1.02 -14.66 -1.09
CA ASP A 47 0.09 -15.59 -0.87
C ASP A 47 1.32 -14.89 -0.24
N TRP A 48 1.07 -13.95 0.68
CA TRP A 48 2.11 -13.06 1.21
C TRP A 48 2.00 -12.92 2.73
N PRO A 49 3.05 -13.31 3.49
CA PRO A 49 2.94 -13.42 4.95
C PRO A 49 3.00 -12.07 5.68
N THR A 50 3.49 -11.00 5.02
CA THR A 50 3.80 -9.72 5.66
C THR A 50 2.79 -8.62 5.33
N ILE A 51 2.70 -7.63 6.23
CA ILE A 51 1.80 -6.48 6.18
C ILE A 51 2.63 -5.25 6.56
N PRO A 52 2.50 -4.11 5.87
CA PRO A 52 1.45 -3.72 4.91
C PRO A 52 1.59 -4.33 3.52
N GLN A 53 0.46 -4.43 2.82
CA GLN A 53 0.36 -4.84 1.43
C GLN A 53 -0.33 -3.72 0.64
N LEU A 54 0.16 -3.45 -0.57
CA LEU A 54 -0.42 -2.46 -1.47
C LEU A 54 -1.11 -3.14 -2.64
N TYR A 55 -2.35 -2.71 -2.90
CA TYR A 55 -3.15 -3.15 -4.03
C TYR A 55 -3.57 -1.96 -4.87
N LEU A 56 -3.54 -2.13 -6.18
CA LEU A 56 -3.89 -1.10 -7.14
C LEU A 56 -4.89 -1.67 -8.14
N LYS A 57 -6.15 -1.20 -8.04
CA LYS A 57 -7.30 -1.75 -8.79
C LYS A 57 -7.38 -3.29 -8.75
N GLY A 58 -7.16 -3.87 -7.56
CA GLY A 58 -7.20 -5.33 -7.35
C GLY A 58 -5.91 -6.07 -7.69
N GLU A 59 -4.91 -5.40 -8.25
CA GLU A 59 -3.59 -5.99 -8.52
C GLU A 59 -2.68 -5.81 -7.30
N PHE A 60 -2.13 -6.93 -6.80
CA PHE A 60 -1.15 -6.91 -5.73
C PHE A 60 0.18 -6.35 -6.26
N LEU A 61 0.66 -5.25 -5.66
CA LEU A 61 1.99 -4.69 -5.97
C LEU A 61 3.09 -5.33 -5.12
N GLY A 62 2.81 -5.52 -3.82
CA GLY A 62 3.82 -6.00 -2.89
C GLY A 62 3.69 -5.44 -1.48
N GLY A 63 4.69 -5.75 -0.67
CA GLY A 63 4.87 -5.22 0.68
C GLY A 63 5.51 -3.84 0.73
N SER A 64 5.82 -3.37 1.94
CA SER A 64 6.45 -2.07 2.18
C SER A 64 7.77 -1.86 1.43
N ASP A 65 8.65 -2.86 1.44
CA ASP A 65 9.98 -2.76 0.85
C ASP A 65 9.91 -2.70 -0.68
N ILE A 66 9.09 -3.57 -1.29
CA ILE A 66 8.87 -3.62 -2.74
C ILE A 66 8.28 -2.30 -3.23
N VAL A 67 7.21 -1.81 -2.58
CA VAL A 67 6.58 -0.54 -2.97
C VAL A 67 7.54 0.63 -2.86
N LYS A 68 8.42 0.63 -1.86
CA LYS A 68 9.45 1.65 -1.69
C LYS A 68 10.48 1.60 -2.82
N GLU A 69 10.98 0.42 -3.16
CA GLU A 69 11.89 0.24 -4.29
C GLU A 69 11.26 0.64 -5.62
N MET A 70 9.99 0.28 -5.84
CA MET A 70 9.22 0.69 -7.02
C MET A 70 9.04 2.21 -7.09
N TYR A 71 8.86 2.88 -5.95
CA TYR A 71 8.78 4.32 -5.88
C TYR A 71 10.11 5.00 -6.20
N GLU A 72 11.21 4.50 -5.62
CA GLU A 72 12.57 5.00 -5.88
C GLU A 72 12.99 4.78 -7.34
N SER A 73 12.58 3.66 -7.94
CA SER A 73 12.84 3.34 -9.35
C SER A 73 11.89 4.03 -10.34
N GLY A 74 10.82 4.69 -9.87
CA GLY A 74 9.81 5.31 -10.72
C GLY A 74 8.77 4.35 -11.32
N GLU A 75 8.85 3.06 -10.99
CA GLU A 75 7.93 2.03 -11.48
C GLU A 75 6.52 2.15 -10.88
N LEU A 76 6.42 2.59 -9.63
CA LEU A 76 5.13 2.83 -8.98
C LEU A 76 4.32 3.90 -9.73
N GLN A 77 4.97 4.99 -10.14
CA GLN A 77 4.38 6.08 -10.93
C GLN A 77 3.93 5.59 -12.31
N LYS A 78 4.70 4.68 -12.93
CA LYS A 78 4.30 4.03 -14.19
C LYS A 78 3.03 3.22 -13.99
N LYS A 79 3.00 2.32 -13.00
CA LYS A 79 1.81 1.52 -12.64
C LYS A 79 0.58 2.38 -12.37
N LEU A 80 0.74 3.47 -11.61
CA LEU A 80 -0.34 4.43 -11.34
C LEU A 80 -0.86 5.07 -12.63
N SER A 81 0.04 5.45 -13.56
CA SER A 81 -0.33 6.01 -14.87
C SER A 81 -1.07 5.00 -15.74
N GLU A 82 -0.54 3.78 -15.84
CA GLU A 82 -1.13 2.69 -16.63
C GLU A 82 -2.56 2.39 -16.20
N LYS A 83 -2.82 2.51 -14.90
CA LYS A 83 -4.13 2.25 -14.30
C LYS A 83 -4.99 3.51 -14.21
N SER A 84 -4.56 4.62 -14.82
CA SER A 84 -5.24 5.92 -14.84
C SER A 84 -5.61 6.42 -13.44
N ILE A 85 -4.70 6.26 -12.48
CA ILE A 85 -4.82 6.84 -11.14
C ILE A 85 -4.19 8.22 -11.17
N ASN A 86 -4.88 9.22 -10.61
CA ASN A 86 -4.31 10.56 -10.46
C ASN A 86 -3.24 10.53 -9.37
N TYR A 87 -2.05 11.03 -9.71
CA TYR A 87 -0.93 11.19 -8.80
C TYR A 87 -0.10 12.42 -9.21
N THR A 88 0.51 13.08 -8.23
CA THR A 88 1.41 14.20 -8.45
C THR A 88 2.79 13.65 -8.81
N LYS A 89 3.24 13.92 -10.05
CA LYS A 89 4.64 13.74 -10.45
C LYS A 89 5.44 14.90 -9.87
N LYS A 90 6.36 14.57 -8.96
CA LYS A 90 7.39 15.51 -8.54
C LYS A 90 8.42 15.73 -9.65
#